data_AF-A0A2S0N602-F1
#
_entry.id   AF-A0A2S0N602-F1
#
_cell.length_a   1.000
_cell.length_b   1.000
_cell.length_c   1.000
_cell.angle_alpha   90.00
_cell.angle_beta   90.00
_cell.angle_gamma   90.00
#
_symmetry.space_group_name_H-M   'P 1'
#
loop_
_entity.id
_entity.type
_entity.pdbx_description
1 polymer ?
#
loop_
_entity_poly.entity_id
_entity_poly.type
_entity_poly.pdbx_seq_one_letter_code
_entity_poly.pdbx_strand_id
1 'polypeptide(L)'
;MPRPVNHSAGAEQRAHRILQETSDIEEMRAAQAYLLPLAGLTLAQTALMLGRDRYWVSRTRNRFIRGQMPLQHGGRRHSLVPEDQELKMVKMAIVESGIDAPLIGRRSLRQHLRAVLDRLTKAEVAESTITALLDRVAPKLISGATSTELQQINYWLERVYSAEQALCQKKNIPWP
;
A
#
# COMPACT_ATOMS: atom_id res chain seq x y z
N MET A 1 -41.51 11.17 13.35
CA MET A 1 -41.41 12.10 12.20
C MET A 1 -40.19 11.71 11.35
N PRO A 2 -40.33 11.28 10.09
CA PRO A 2 -39.19 11.14 9.18
C PRO A 2 -38.58 12.53 8.97
N ARG A 3 -37.26 12.65 9.18
CA ARG A 3 -36.52 13.90 8.99
C ARG A 3 -36.41 14.16 7.48
N PRO A 4 -36.67 15.38 6.98
CA PRO A 4 -36.55 15.69 5.55
C PRO A 4 -35.14 15.35 5.05
N VAL A 5 -35.08 14.82 3.83
CA VAL A 5 -33.82 14.42 3.20
C VAL A 5 -33.06 15.70 2.86
N ASN A 6 -31.98 16.01 3.59
CA ASN A 6 -31.04 17.06 3.20
C ASN A 6 -30.49 16.72 1.81
N HIS A 7 -31.02 17.40 0.78
CA HIS A 7 -30.58 17.36 -0.60
C HIS A 7 -29.59 18.49 -0.82
N SER A 8 -28.43 18.18 -1.40
CA SER A 8 -27.58 19.21 -1.99
C SER A 8 -27.21 18.77 -3.40
N ALA A 9 -27.59 19.56 -4.40
CA ALA A 9 -27.36 19.24 -5.82
C ALA A 9 -25.88 18.92 -6.11
N GLY A 10 -24.96 19.63 -5.44
CA GLY A 10 -23.53 19.36 -5.53
C GLY A 10 -23.09 18.01 -4.91
N ALA A 11 -23.79 17.49 -3.88
CA ALA A 11 -23.46 16.17 -3.32
C ALA A 11 -23.98 15.02 -4.19
N GLU A 12 -25.13 15.19 -4.82
CA GLU A 12 -25.71 14.18 -5.71
C GLU A 12 -24.83 13.93 -6.95
N GLN A 13 -24.39 15.00 -7.61
CA GLN A 13 -23.46 14.90 -8.74
C GLN A 13 -22.14 14.23 -8.34
N ARG A 14 -21.60 14.56 -7.16
CA ARG A 14 -20.41 13.88 -6.62
C ARG A 14 -20.66 12.41 -6.33
N ALA A 15 -21.83 12.05 -5.80
CA ALA A 15 -22.15 10.66 -5.49
C ALA A 15 -22.24 9.80 -6.76
N HIS A 16 -22.89 10.30 -7.81
CA HIS A 16 -22.93 9.61 -9.10
C HIS A 16 -21.55 9.47 -9.73
N ARG A 17 -20.72 10.53 -9.65
CA ARG A 17 -19.34 10.48 -10.13
C ARG A 17 -18.53 9.40 -9.42
N ILE A 18 -18.57 9.37 -8.08
CA ILE A 18 -17.85 8.37 -7.28
C ILE A 18 -18.27 6.95 -7.65
N LEU A 19 -19.56 6.69 -7.88
CA LEU A 19 -20.03 5.37 -8.29
C LEU A 19 -19.54 4.93 -9.68
N GLN A 20 -19.20 5.88 -10.55
CA GLN A 20 -18.74 5.61 -11.92
C GLN A 20 -17.23 5.52 -12.03
N GLU A 21 -16.50 6.34 -11.28
CA GLU A 21 -15.07 6.58 -11.48
C GLU A 21 -14.18 5.91 -10.43
N THR A 22 -14.68 5.69 -9.21
CA THR A 22 -13.84 5.27 -8.09
C THR A 22 -13.79 3.74 -7.94
N SER A 23 -12.60 3.20 -7.66
CA SER A 23 -12.38 1.80 -7.27
C SER A 23 -12.28 1.58 -5.74
N ASP A 24 -12.22 2.65 -4.94
CA ASP A 24 -12.26 2.60 -3.47
C ASP A 24 -13.67 2.25 -2.95
N ILE A 25 -13.75 1.11 -2.25
CA ILE A 25 -14.96 0.56 -1.65
C ILE A 25 -15.54 1.50 -0.58
N GLU A 26 -14.72 2.20 0.22
CA GLU A 26 -15.24 3.08 1.26
C GLU A 26 -15.80 4.39 0.69
N GLU A 27 -15.23 4.90 -0.41
CA GLU A 27 -15.81 6.01 -1.17
C GLU A 27 -17.14 5.60 -1.83
N MET A 28 -17.20 4.43 -2.46
CA MET A 28 -18.44 3.88 -3.02
C MET A 28 -19.53 3.72 -1.96
N ARG A 29 -19.20 3.14 -0.79
CA ARG A 29 -20.14 2.99 0.33
C ARG A 29 -20.60 4.35 0.87
N ALA A 30 -19.73 5.36 0.91
CA ALA A 30 -20.10 6.69 1.33
C ALA A 30 -21.09 7.37 0.37
N ALA A 31 -20.89 7.20 -0.95
CA ALA A 31 -21.85 7.64 -1.96
C ALA A 31 -23.20 6.89 -1.83
N GLN A 32 -23.18 5.57 -1.63
CA GLN A 32 -24.40 4.77 -1.43
C GLN A 32 -25.14 5.14 -0.14
N ALA A 33 -24.43 5.45 0.95
CA ALA A 33 -25.04 5.93 2.20
C ALA A 33 -25.78 7.27 2.04
N TYR A 34 -25.45 8.06 1.00
CA TYR A 34 -26.18 9.26 0.62
C TYR A 34 -27.32 8.96 -0.37
N LEU A 35 -27.06 8.21 -1.43
CA LEU A 35 -28.02 7.96 -2.51
C LEU A 35 -29.16 7.04 -2.13
N LEU A 36 -28.92 5.98 -1.34
CA LEU A 36 -29.96 5.03 -0.97
C LEU A 36 -31.08 5.69 -0.14
N PRO A 37 -30.77 6.53 0.88
CA PRO A 37 -31.81 7.31 1.54
C PRO A 37 -32.51 8.33 0.63
N LEU A 38 -31.81 8.86 -0.37
CA LEU A 38 -32.40 9.76 -1.38
C LEU A 38 -33.44 9.02 -2.24
N ALA A 39 -33.16 7.75 -2.57
CA ALA A 39 -34.05 6.84 -3.30
C ALA A 39 -35.23 6.31 -2.46
N GLY A 40 -35.42 6.81 -1.23
CA GLY A 40 -36.56 6.47 -0.38
C GLY A 40 -36.30 5.37 0.66
N LEU A 41 -35.09 4.83 0.77
CA LEU A 41 -34.77 3.85 1.81
C LEU A 41 -34.63 4.51 3.19
N THR A 42 -35.07 3.82 4.23
CA THR A 42 -34.78 4.23 5.61
C THR A 42 -33.31 3.98 5.94
N LEU A 43 -32.74 4.73 6.90
CA LEU A 43 -31.36 4.51 7.36
C LEU A 43 -31.10 3.08 7.84
N ALA A 44 -32.12 2.40 8.39
CA ALA A 44 -32.01 1.01 8.84
C ALA A 44 -31.92 0.03 7.66
N GLN A 45 -32.72 0.24 6.61
CA GLN A 45 -32.66 -0.57 5.38
C GLN A 45 -31.34 -0.33 4.63
N THR A 46 -30.90 0.93 4.53
CA THR A 46 -29.59 1.26 3.96
C THR A 46 -28.46 0.59 4.74
N ALA A 47 -28.52 0.60 6.07
CA ALA A 47 -27.54 -0.07 6.92
C ALA A 47 -27.46 -1.59 6.64
N LEU A 48 -28.63 -2.23 6.51
CA LEU A 48 -28.73 -3.64 6.15
C LEU A 48 -28.14 -3.94 4.76
N MET A 49 -28.44 -3.11 3.75
CA MET A 49 -27.87 -3.28 2.40
C MET A 49 -26.36 -3.09 2.35
N LEU A 50 -25.81 -2.18 3.16
CA LEU A 50 -24.38 -1.88 3.19
C LEU A 50 -23.58 -2.76 4.15
N GLY A 51 -24.23 -3.65 4.91
CA GLY A 51 -23.58 -4.46 5.95
C GLY A 51 -22.95 -3.60 7.06
N ARG A 52 -23.58 -2.48 7.41
CA ARG A 52 -23.10 -1.51 8.41
C ARG A 52 -24.17 -1.26 9.47
N ASP A 53 -23.81 -0.58 10.55
CA ASP A 53 -24.78 -0.14 11.55
C ASP A 53 -25.47 1.18 11.14
N ARG A 54 -26.65 1.41 11.71
CA ARG A 54 -27.47 2.61 11.43
C ARG A 54 -26.75 3.92 11.77
N TYR A 55 -25.93 3.94 12.83
CA TYR A 55 -25.20 5.15 13.23
C TYR A 55 -24.08 5.47 12.25
N TRP A 56 -23.38 4.45 11.74
CA TRP A 56 -22.40 4.59 10.67
C TRP A 56 -23.04 5.21 9.44
N VAL A 57 -24.18 4.69 8.95
CA VAL A 57 -24.87 5.27 7.78
C VAL A 57 -25.24 6.73 8.01
N SER A 58 -25.80 7.05 9.19
CA SER A 58 -26.15 8.43 9.52
C SER A 58 -24.93 9.36 9.53
N ARG A 59 -23.83 8.92 10.16
CA ARG A 59 -22.58 9.69 10.26
C ARG A 59 -21.92 9.86 8.89
N THR A 60 -21.78 8.79 8.13
CA THR A 60 -21.18 8.78 6.79
C THR A 60 -21.97 9.66 5.83
N ARG A 61 -23.30 9.56 5.81
CA ARG A 61 -24.16 10.44 5.01
C ARG A 61 -23.94 11.91 5.35
N ASN A 62 -23.93 12.26 6.64
CA ASN A 62 -23.74 13.66 7.06
C ASN A 62 -22.34 14.18 6.70
N ARG A 63 -21.30 13.35 6.80
CA ARG A 63 -19.94 13.70 6.33
C ARG A 63 -19.92 13.92 4.82
N PHE A 64 -20.55 13.03 4.07
CA PHE A 64 -20.65 13.10 2.61
C PHE A 64 -21.32 14.40 2.12
N ILE A 65 -22.46 14.76 2.75
CA ILE A 65 -23.17 16.02 2.47
C ILE A 65 -22.26 17.24 2.71
N ARG A 66 -21.45 17.19 3.77
CA ARG A 66 -20.46 18.24 4.12
C ARG A 66 -19.21 18.22 3.24
N GLY A 67 -19.09 17.30 2.29
CA GLY A 67 -17.89 17.13 1.46
C GLY A 67 -16.67 16.62 2.24
N GLN A 68 -16.88 16.00 3.40
CA GLN A 68 -15.81 15.42 4.20
C GLN A 68 -15.46 14.03 3.69
N MET A 69 -14.17 13.68 3.76
CA MET A 69 -13.70 12.34 3.38
C MET A 69 -14.38 11.23 4.20
N PRO A 70 -14.59 10.05 3.58
CA PRO A 70 -15.15 8.90 4.27
C PRO A 70 -14.32 8.49 5.49
N LEU A 71 -14.97 7.81 6.44
CA LEU A 71 -14.29 7.29 7.61
C LEU A 71 -13.43 6.10 7.18
N GLN A 72 -12.13 6.31 7.00
CA GLN A 72 -11.20 5.21 6.80
C GLN A 72 -11.13 4.34 8.07
N HIS A 73 -11.78 3.18 8.05
CA HIS A 73 -11.65 2.13 9.06
C HIS A 73 -10.70 1.07 8.52
N GLY A 74 -9.62 0.81 9.26
CA GLY A 74 -8.47 0.08 8.73
C GLY A 74 -7.56 0.98 7.88
N GLY A 75 -6.34 0.50 7.64
CA GLY A 75 -5.26 1.24 7.01
C GLY A 75 -3.99 1.25 7.87
N ARG A 76 -2.96 1.93 7.38
CA ARG A 76 -1.61 2.05 7.98
C ARG A 76 -1.56 2.91 9.24
N ARG A 77 -2.43 2.65 10.22
CA ARG A 77 -2.46 3.41 11.49
C ARG A 77 -1.21 3.17 12.36
N HIS A 78 -0.52 2.05 12.15
CA HIS A 78 0.75 1.70 12.79
C HIS A 78 1.83 1.33 11.75
N SER A 79 1.85 1.99 10.59
CA SER A 79 2.99 1.78 9.68
C SER A 79 4.26 2.34 10.30
N LEU A 80 5.33 1.55 10.30
CA LEU A 80 6.67 2.00 10.69
C LEU A 80 7.15 3.16 9.82
N VAL A 81 6.73 3.20 8.56
CA VAL A 81 7.14 4.22 7.58
C VAL A 81 6.06 4.47 6.53
N PRO A 82 6.02 5.70 5.95
CA PRO A 82 5.18 6.01 4.80
C PRO A 82 5.49 5.11 3.59
N GLU A 83 4.51 4.96 2.71
CA GLU A 83 4.58 4.06 1.55
C GLU A 83 5.71 4.38 0.57
N ASP A 84 5.89 5.67 0.23
CA ASP A 84 6.99 6.11 -0.64
C ASP A 84 8.36 5.82 0.00
N GLN A 85 8.42 5.88 1.32
CA GLN A 85 9.64 5.67 2.07
C GLN A 85 10.01 4.18 2.15
N GLU A 86 9.02 3.29 2.27
CA GLU A 86 9.26 1.85 2.17
C GLU A 86 9.81 1.44 0.80
N LEU A 87 9.24 1.98 -0.29
CA LEU A 87 9.75 1.72 -1.63
C LEU A 87 11.21 2.17 -1.77
N LYS A 88 11.53 3.35 -1.23
CA LYS A 88 12.91 3.87 -1.20
C LYS A 88 13.84 2.94 -0.40
N MET A 89 13.41 2.48 0.77
CA MET A 89 14.19 1.56 1.62
C MET A 89 14.48 0.23 0.92
N VAL A 90 13.49 -0.37 0.25
CA VAL A 90 13.69 -1.61 -0.51
C VAL A 90 14.63 -1.41 -1.68
N LYS A 91 14.52 -0.29 -2.42
CA LYS A 91 15.47 0.04 -3.49
C LYS A 91 16.90 0.20 -2.95
N MET A 92 17.07 0.86 -1.81
CA MET A 92 18.39 0.98 -1.17
C MET A 92 18.94 -0.40 -0.77
N ALA A 93 18.10 -1.28 -0.23
CA ALA A 93 18.52 -2.64 0.13
C ALA A 93 18.97 -3.46 -1.09
N ILE A 94 18.30 -3.33 -2.24
CA ILE A 94 18.70 -3.98 -3.50
C ILE A 94 20.05 -3.45 -3.97
N VAL A 95 20.24 -2.13 -3.98
CA VAL A 95 21.51 -1.51 -4.38
C VAL A 95 22.65 -1.91 -3.45
N GLU A 96 22.44 -1.86 -2.14
CA GLU A 96 23.44 -2.28 -1.14
C GLU A 96 23.79 -3.76 -1.29
N SER A 97 22.82 -4.63 -1.58
CA SER A 97 23.09 -6.06 -1.85
C SER A 97 23.94 -6.29 -3.10
N GLY A 98 23.84 -5.41 -4.10
CA GLY A 98 24.69 -5.45 -5.30
C GLY A 98 26.11 -4.93 -5.07
N ILE A 99 26.29 -3.98 -4.14
CA ILE A 99 27.60 -3.38 -3.82
C ILE A 99 28.43 -4.31 -2.92
N ASP A 100 27.79 -4.99 -1.96
CA ASP A 100 28.46 -5.91 -1.01
C ASP A 100 28.84 -7.27 -1.64
N ALA A 101 28.63 -7.46 -2.94
CA ALA A 101 28.86 -8.71 -3.67
C ALA A 101 30.26 -9.36 -3.48
N PRO A 102 31.39 -8.63 -3.29
CA PRO A 102 32.68 -9.26 -3.10
C PRO A 102 33.14 -9.39 -1.64
N LEU A 103 32.54 -8.70 -0.67
CA LEU A 103 33.13 -8.55 0.67
C LEU A 103 32.08 -8.73 1.78
N ILE A 104 32.26 -9.82 2.55
CA ILE A 104 31.65 -10.09 3.87
C ILE A 104 30.27 -10.77 3.82
N GLY A 105 30.29 -12.10 3.74
CA GLY A 105 29.22 -12.99 4.19
C GLY A 105 27.84 -12.73 3.59
N ARG A 106 27.55 -13.37 2.43
CA ARG A 106 26.27 -13.39 1.69
C ARG A 106 25.06 -13.04 2.56
N ARG A 107 24.67 -11.77 2.58
CA ARG A 107 23.43 -11.32 3.21
C ARG A 107 22.31 -11.38 2.17
N SER A 108 21.22 -12.06 2.50
CA SER A 108 20.00 -12.03 1.67
C SER A 108 19.43 -10.61 1.58
N LEU A 109 18.62 -10.33 0.55
CA LEU A 109 17.88 -9.07 0.44
C LEU A 109 17.09 -8.72 1.72
N ARG A 110 16.56 -9.72 2.43
CA ARG A 110 15.90 -9.54 3.73
C ARG A 110 16.85 -8.99 4.80
N GLN A 111 18.08 -9.49 4.86
CA GLN A 111 19.08 -9.02 5.82
C GLN A 111 19.56 -7.60 5.51
N HIS A 112 19.73 -7.25 4.23
CA HIS A 112 20.03 -5.88 3.82
C HIS A 112 18.87 -4.94 4.16
N LEU A 113 17.63 -5.33 3.85
CA LEU A 113 16.46 -4.54 4.20
C LEU A 113 16.33 -4.35 5.71
N ARG A 114 16.64 -5.38 6.51
CA ARG A 114 16.69 -5.27 7.97
C ARG A 114 17.70 -4.23 8.43
N ALA A 115 18.92 -4.28 7.90
CA ALA A 115 19.97 -3.30 8.22
C ALA A 115 19.60 -1.86 7.81
N VAL A 116 18.90 -1.69 6.68
CA VAL A 116 18.35 -0.38 6.28
C VAL A 116 17.28 0.10 7.26
N LEU A 117 16.35 -0.78 7.66
CA LEU A 117 15.27 -0.45 8.60
C LEU A 117 15.80 -0.10 9.99
N ASP A 118 16.76 -0.87 10.51
CA ASP A 118 17.37 -0.62 11.81
C ASP A 118 18.10 0.73 11.83
N ARG A 119 18.84 1.07 10.76
CA ARG A 119 19.53 2.37 10.64
C ARG A 119 18.57 3.56 10.60
N LEU A 120 17.46 3.44 9.86
CA LEU A 120 16.58 4.56 9.57
C LEU A 120 15.46 4.75 10.58
N THR A 121 14.97 3.67 11.20
CA THR A 121 13.82 3.73 12.11
C THR A 121 14.20 3.50 13.57
N LYS A 122 15.41 2.98 13.87
CA LYS A 122 15.87 2.59 15.21
C LYS A 122 14.91 1.64 15.96
N ALA A 123 13.99 1.01 15.23
CA ALA A 123 13.01 0.08 15.76
C ALA A 123 13.42 -1.32 15.35
N GLU A 124 13.38 -2.26 16.29
CA GLU A 124 13.63 -3.66 15.98
C GLU A 124 12.42 -4.22 15.20
N VAL A 125 12.64 -4.53 13.92
CA VAL A 125 11.56 -4.97 13.02
C VAL A 125 11.53 -6.51 12.98
N ALA A 126 10.34 -7.10 13.14
CA ALA A 126 10.15 -8.55 13.03
C ALA A 126 10.29 -9.05 11.57
N GLU A 127 10.72 -10.30 11.39
CA GLU A 127 10.86 -10.93 10.05
C GLU A 127 9.54 -10.99 9.25
N SER A 128 8.41 -11.14 9.93
CA SER A 128 7.09 -11.08 9.30
C SER A 128 6.77 -9.70 8.73
N THR A 129 7.23 -8.64 9.40
CA THR A 129 7.09 -7.26 8.92
C THR A 129 7.97 -7.01 7.70
N ILE A 130 9.19 -7.55 7.67
CA ILE A 130 10.09 -7.51 6.50
C ILE A 130 9.45 -8.22 5.31
N THR A 131 8.88 -9.39 5.53
CA THR A 131 8.17 -10.15 4.48
C THR A 131 6.97 -9.38 3.94
N ALA A 132 6.12 -8.85 4.83
CA ALA A 132 4.97 -8.05 4.44
C ALA A 132 5.36 -6.74 3.72
N LEU A 133 6.50 -6.13 4.08
CA LEU A 133 7.06 -4.99 3.37
C LEU A 133 7.44 -5.36 1.93
N LEU A 134 8.17 -6.47 1.77
CA LEU A 134 8.57 -6.96 0.45
C LEU A 134 7.35 -7.32 -0.40
N ASP A 135 6.35 -8.02 0.15
CA ASP A 135 5.14 -8.38 -0.60
C ASP A 135 4.35 -7.15 -1.08
N ARG A 136 4.36 -6.06 -0.32
CA ARG A 136 3.71 -4.80 -0.72
C ARG A 136 4.49 -4.02 -1.76
N VAL A 137 5.82 -4.14 -1.75
CA VAL A 137 6.70 -3.38 -2.65
C VAL A 137 7.01 -4.13 -3.94
N ALA A 138 7.03 -5.46 -3.91
CA ALA A 138 7.26 -6.33 -5.07
C ALA A 138 6.45 -5.96 -6.32
N PRO A 139 5.10 -5.87 -6.25
CA PRO A 139 4.29 -5.55 -7.42
C PRO A 139 4.53 -4.12 -7.95
N LYS A 140 5.12 -3.23 -7.15
CA LYS A 140 5.44 -1.84 -7.55
C LYS A 140 6.79 -1.72 -8.24
N LEU A 141 7.71 -2.65 -7.97
CA LEU A 141 8.99 -2.72 -8.65
C LEU A 141 8.89 -3.50 -9.96
N ILE A 142 8.15 -4.61 -9.94
CA ILE A 142 7.90 -5.46 -11.09
C ILE A 142 6.42 -5.82 -11.06
N SER A 143 5.68 -5.42 -12.09
CA SER A 143 4.23 -5.66 -12.14
C SER A 143 3.92 -7.15 -11.95
N GLY A 144 3.07 -7.46 -10.96
CA GLY A 144 2.66 -8.84 -10.64
C GLY A 144 3.66 -9.66 -9.83
N ALA A 145 4.82 -9.12 -9.46
CA ALA A 145 5.83 -9.87 -8.71
C ALA A 145 5.48 -10.02 -7.22
N THR A 146 5.92 -11.15 -6.65
CA THR A 146 5.85 -11.51 -5.23
C THR A 146 7.20 -11.27 -4.52
N SER A 147 7.23 -11.27 -3.18
CA SER A 147 8.50 -11.12 -2.45
C SER A 147 9.51 -12.25 -2.75
N THR A 148 9.02 -13.46 -3.00
CA THR A 148 9.85 -14.62 -3.37
C THR A 148 10.50 -14.41 -4.73
N GLU A 149 9.74 -13.93 -5.72
CA GLU A 149 10.26 -13.63 -7.05
C GLU A 149 11.30 -12.50 -6.99
N LEU A 150 11.07 -11.46 -6.18
CA LEU A 150 12.08 -10.43 -5.96
C LEU A 150 13.39 -10.99 -5.37
N GLN A 151 13.30 -11.89 -4.40
CA GLN A 151 14.49 -12.51 -3.81
C GLN A 151 15.25 -13.37 -4.83
N GLN A 152 14.52 -14.13 -5.65
CA GLN A 152 15.12 -14.94 -6.70
C GLN A 152 15.80 -14.07 -7.75
N ILE A 153 15.15 -12.99 -8.19
CA ILE A 153 15.72 -12.03 -9.16
C ILE A 153 16.98 -11.39 -8.57
N ASN A 154 16.94 -10.93 -7.32
CA ASN A 154 18.10 -10.35 -6.65
C ASN A 154 19.27 -11.34 -6.60
N TYR A 155 18.99 -12.58 -6.22
CA TYR A 155 20.00 -13.65 -6.18
C TYR A 155 20.63 -13.93 -7.55
N TRP A 156 19.83 -13.95 -8.62
CA TRP A 156 20.34 -14.15 -9.98
C TRP A 156 21.18 -12.98 -10.45
N LEU A 157 20.75 -11.73 -10.19
CA LEU A 157 21.51 -10.54 -10.52
C LEU A 157 22.87 -10.53 -9.80
N GLU A 158 22.89 -10.81 -8.49
CA GLU A 158 24.14 -10.92 -7.72
C GLU A 158 25.10 -11.95 -8.34
N ARG A 159 24.59 -13.12 -8.78
CA ARG A 159 25.42 -14.14 -9.42
C ARG A 159 26.00 -13.69 -10.75
N VAL A 160 25.21 -13.00 -11.58
CA VAL A 160 25.68 -12.49 -12.88
C VAL A 160 26.75 -11.42 -12.65
N TYR A 161 26.49 -10.45 -11.78
CA TYR A 161 27.47 -9.40 -11.45
C TYR A 161 28.76 -9.97 -10.86
N SER A 162 28.66 -10.94 -9.94
CA SER A 162 29.83 -11.61 -9.38
C SER A 162 30.66 -12.34 -10.44
N ALA A 163 30.00 -12.99 -11.40
CA ALA A 163 30.67 -13.68 -12.49
C ALA A 163 31.37 -12.70 -13.45
N GLU A 164 30.72 -11.59 -13.79
CA GLU A 164 31.31 -10.53 -14.61
C GLU A 164 32.50 -9.87 -13.92
N GLN A 165 32.40 -9.58 -12.62
CA GLN A 165 33.51 -9.01 -11.85
C GLN A 165 34.72 -9.95 -11.82
N ALA A 166 34.50 -11.25 -11.59
CA ALA A 166 35.57 -12.25 -11.62
C ALA A 166 36.23 -12.36 -13.00
N LEU A 167 35.45 -12.23 -14.07
CA LEU A 167 35.97 -12.19 -15.44
C LEU A 167 36.79 -10.92 -15.72
N CYS A 168 36.34 -9.76 -15.25
CA CYS A 168 37.07 -8.50 -15.36
C CYS A 168 38.40 -8.56 -14.59
N GLN A 169 38.40 -9.09 -13.37
CA GLN A 169 39.62 -9.32 -12.57
C GLN A 169 40.60 -10.25 -13.29
N LYS A 170 40.11 -11.38 -13.84
CA LYS A 170 40.95 -12.32 -14.60
C LYS A 170 41.56 -11.68 -15.85
N LYS A 171 40.86 -10.74 -16.47
CA LYS A 171 41.32 -10.01 -17.67
C LYS A 171 42.09 -8.74 -17.35
N ASN A 172 42.27 -8.39 -16.07
CA ASN A 172 42.88 -7.16 -15.60
C ASN A 172 42.19 -5.89 -16.17
N ILE A 173 40.87 -5.95 -16.35
CA ILE A 173 40.03 -4.85 -16.84
C ILE A 173 39.28 -4.27 -15.63
N PRO A 174 39.19 -2.94 -15.48
CA PRO A 174 38.38 -2.34 -14.41
C PRO A 174 36.90 -2.68 -14.59
N TRP A 175 36.26 -3.14 -13.52
CA TRP A 175 34.82 -3.40 -13.48
C TRP A 175 34.07 -2.10 -13.15
N PRO A 176 33.02 -1.73 -13.90
CA PRO A 176 32.29 -0.47 -13.76
C PRO A 176 31.43 -0.36 -12.51
#